data_AF-A0A094ADG9-F1
#
_entry.id   AF-A0A094ADG9-F1
#
_cell.length_a   1.000
_cell.length_b   1.000
_cell.length_c   1.000
_cell.angle_alpha   90.00
_cell.angle_beta   90.00
_cell.angle_gamma   90.00
#
_symmetry.space_group_name_H-M   'P 1'
#
loop_
_entity.id
_entity.type
_entity.pdbx_description
1 polymer ?
#
loop_
_entity_poly.entity_id
_entity_poly.type
_entity_poly.pdbx_seq_one_letter_code
_entity_poly.pdbx_strand_id
1 'polypeptide(L)'
;MKLTLLPPLLTLLALTSAAIQPQRQVIVSYPDNTPSSVLEAAMDEIRAAGGVITHEYKVFKGFAAKASAKALETVQAMGSEYVALIEEDAVVSINNGGVQ
;
A
#
# COMPACT_ATOMS: atom_id res chain seq x y z
N MET A 1 -18.45 -25.67 -54.06
CA MET A 1 -18.08 -24.44 -53.31
C MET A 1 -17.35 -24.88 -52.06
N LYS A 2 -16.08 -24.49 -51.89
CA LYS A 2 -15.23 -24.94 -50.77
C LYS A 2 -15.28 -23.85 -49.69
N LEU A 3 -15.94 -24.12 -48.57
CA LEU A 3 -16.05 -23.18 -47.46
C LEU A 3 -14.76 -23.27 -46.63
N THR A 4 -13.82 -22.36 -46.87
CA THR A 4 -12.62 -22.20 -46.03
C THR A 4 -13.03 -21.57 -44.71
N LEU A 5 -13.12 -22.39 -43.66
CA LEU A 5 -13.37 -21.95 -42.28
C LEU A 5 -12.09 -21.27 -41.76
N LEU A 6 -11.98 -19.96 -41.95
CA LEU A 6 -10.96 -19.11 -41.34
C LEU A 6 -11.27 -19.02 -39.83
N PRO A 7 -10.36 -19.37 -38.90
CA PRO A 7 -10.72 -19.45 -37.48
C PRO A 7 -10.73 -18.04 -36.86
N PRO A 8 -11.85 -17.55 -36.30
CA PRO A 8 -11.83 -16.38 -35.44
C PRO A 8 -11.77 -16.84 -33.99
N LEU A 9 -10.68 -17.50 -33.58
CA LEU A 9 -10.53 -17.97 -32.19
C LEU A 9 -9.27 -17.46 -31.49
N LEU A 10 -8.44 -16.66 -32.16
CA LEU A 10 -7.17 -16.18 -31.59
C LEU A 10 -7.22 -14.78 -30.96
N THR A 11 -8.39 -14.14 -30.82
CA THR A 11 -8.46 -12.71 -30.44
C THR A 11 -8.89 -12.40 -29.01
N LEU A 12 -9.16 -13.39 -28.13
CA LEU A 12 -9.70 -13.12 -26.79
C LEU A 12 -8.78 -13.51 -25.61
N LEU A 13 -7.46 -13.50 -25.80
CA LEU A 13 -6.53 -13.58 -24.66
C LEU A 13 -5.81 -12.25 -24.45
N ALA A 14 -6.57 -11.17 -24.31
CA ALA A 14 -6.07 -9.98 -23.65
C ALA A 14 -5.93 -10.31 -22.15
N LEU A 15 -4.82 -10.98 -21.82
CA LEU A 15 -4.38 -11.23 -20.46
C LEU A 15 -4.28 -9.86 -19.77
N THR A 16 -5.26 -9.53 -18.93
CA THR A 16 -5.14 -8.42 -17.99
C THR A 16 -4.09 -8.82 -16.97
N SER A 17 -2.81 -8.58 -17.30
CA SER A 17 -1.75 -8.65 -16.31
C SER A 17 -2.04 -7.53 -15.32
N ALA A 18 -2.61 -7.85 -14.16
CA ALA A 18 -2.62 -6.94 -13.04
C ALA A 18 -1.16 -6.64 -12.72
N ALA A 19 -0.69 -5.46 -13.11
CA ALA A 19 0.69 -5.06 -12.86
C ALA A 19 0.90 -5.06 -11.34
N ILE A 20 1.81 -5.89 -10.85
CA ILE A 20 2.22 -5.88 -9.45
C ILE A 20 2.85 -4.50 -9.21
N GLN A 21 2.13 -3.64 -8.50
CA GLN A 21 2.64 -2.32 -8.19
C GLN A 21 3.77 -2.43 -7.16
N PRO A 22 4.89 -1.70 -7.34
CA PRO A 22 5.93 -1.64 -6.33
C PRO A 22 5.34 -1.14 -5.01
N GLN A 23 5.60 -1.88 -3.94
CA GLN A 23 5.14 -1.54 -2.58
C GLN A 23 6.30 -0.92 -1.78
N ARG A 24 5.97 0.07 -0.97
CA ARG A 24 6.87 0.72 0.00
C ARG A 24 6.56 0.22 1.40
N GLN A 25 7.58 0.11 2.24
CA GLN A 25 7.41 -0.10 3.67
C GLN A 25 7.31 1.27 4.34
N VAL A 26 6.23 1.49 5.06
CA VAL A 26 5.94 2.78 5.68
C VAL A 26 5.41 2.62 7.08
N ILE A 27 5.56 3.69 7.85
CA ILE A 27 4.85 3.94 9.10
C ILE A 27 3.84 5.05 8.83
N VAL A 28 2.58 4.81 9.16
CA VAL A 28 1.50 5.78 9.10
C VAL A 28 1.13 6.17 10.52
N SER A 29 1.25 7.45 10.86
CA SER A 29 0.91 7.99 12.18
C SER A 29 -0.15 9.08 12.09
N TYR A 30 -0.90 9.25 13.17
CA TYR A 30 -2.01 10.18 13.31
C TYR A 30 -1.90 10.95 14.63
N PRO A 31 -2.56 12.13 14.75
CA PRO A 31 -2.73 12.81 16.04
C PRO A 31 -3.34 11.91 17.12
N ASP A 32 -2.98 12.15 18.39
CA ASP A 32 -3.40 11.30 19.51
C ASP A 32 -4.93 11.24 19.72
N ASN A 33 -5.63 12.31 19.35
CA ASN A 33 -7.08 12.41 19.44
C ASN A 33 -7.82 11.75 18.27
N THR A 34 -7.12 11.11 17.33
CA THR A 34 -7.76 10.46 16.18
C THR A 34 -8.61 9.26 16.62
N PRO A 35 -9.92 9.21 16.24
CA PRO A 35 -10.80 8.09 16.50
C PRO A 35 -10.32 6.80 15.84
N SER A 36 -10.56 5.65 16.48
CA SER A 36 -10.16 4.34 15.94
C SER A 36 -10.76 4.06 14.56
N SER A 37 -11.98 4.52 14.29
CA SER A 37 -12.65 4.35 13.00
C SER A 37 -11.88 4.97 11.83
N VAL A 38 -11.11 6.04 12.06
CA VAL A 38 -10.27 6.67 11.04
C VAL A 38 -9.07 5.79 10.72
N LEU A 39 -8.42 5.22 11.75
CA LEU A 39 -7.32 4.28 11.58
C LEU A 39 -7.79 3.01 10.88
N GLU A 40 -8.94 2.47 11.29
CA GLU A 40 -9.56 1.29 10.69
C GLU A 40 -9.85 1.53 9.21
N ALA A 41 -10.49 2.65 8.87
CA ALA A 41 -10.77 3.01 7.47
C ALA A 41 -9.50 3.14 6.64
N ALA A 42 -8.44 3.74 7.19
CA ALA A 42 -7.16 3.85 6.50
C ALA A 42 -6.49 2.48 6.28
N MET A 43 -6.50 1.60 7.29
CA MET A 43 -5.97 0.24 7.15
C MET A 43 -6.78 -0.59 6.14
N ASP A 44 -8.09 -0.40 6.10
CA ASP A 44 -8.96 -1.08 5.16
C ASP A 44 -8.73 -0.62 3.72
N GLU A 45 -8.49 0.67 3.50
CA GLU A 45 -8.06 1.19 2.19
C GLU A 45 -6.74 0.55 1.74
N ILE A 46 -5.76 0.45 2.65
CA ILE A 46 -4.49 -0.23 2.35
C ILE A 46 -4.71 -1.70 1.96
N ARG A 47 -5.56 -2.43 2.69
CA ARG A 47 -5.89 -3.84 2.39
C ARG A 47 -6.64 -3.96 1.05
N ALA A 48 -7.59 -3.07 0.79
CA ALA A 48 -8.38 -3.04 -0.46
C ALA A 48 -7.49 -2.79 -1.68
N ALA A 49 -6.44 -1.98 -1.53
CA ALA A 49 -5.44 -1.74 -2.57
C ALA A 49 -4.38 -2.87 -2.70
N GLY A 50 -4.55 -3.99 -2.00
CA GLY A 50 -3.62 -5.14 -2.03
C GLY A 50 -2.35 -4.94 -1.19
N GLY A 51 -2.34 -3.94 -0.30
CA GLY A 51 -1.30 -3.75 0.71
C GLY A 51 -1.49 -4.66 1.92
N VAL A 52 -0.50 -4.66 2.82
CA VAL A 52 -0.47 -5.50 4.02
C VAL A 52 -0.12 -4.64 5.23
N ILE A 53 -0.92 -4.72 6.27
CA ILE A 53 -0.59 -4.15 7.59
C ILE A 53 0.40 -5.08 8.28
N THR A 54 1.59 -4.58 8.57
CA THR A 54 2.68 -5.37 9.19
C THR A 54 2.69 -5.23 10.70
N HIS A 55 2.22 -4.11 11.23
CA HIS A 55 2.13 -3.89 12.67
C HIS A 55 1.09 -2.80 13.00
N GLU A 56 0.38 -2.96 14.12
CA GLU A 56 -0.47 -1.91 14.68
C GLU A 56 0.14 -1.43 16.00
N TYR A 57 0.36 -0.13 16.13
CA TYR A 57 1.01 0.42 17.31
C TYR A 57 0.00 0.66 18.43
N LYS A 58 0.39 0.28 19.66
CA LYS A 58 -0.41 0.55 20.88
C LYS A 58 0.05 1.81 21.63
N VAL A 59 1.25 2.29 21.34
CA VAL A 59 1.90 3.40 22.06
C VAL A 59 1.49 4.76 21.48
N PHE A 60 1.17 4.81 20.19
CA PHE A 60 0.65 6.00 19.49
C PHE A 60 -0.39 5.57 18.46
N LYS A 61 -1.14 6.53 17.91
CA LYS A 61 -2.13 6.28 16.86
C LYS A 61 -1.45 6.06 15.51
N GLY A 62 -1.29 4.80 15.11
CA GLY A 62 -0.69 4.48 13.82
C GLY A 62 -0.50 3.00 13.58
N PHE A 63 0.01 2.69 12.39
CA PHE A 63 0.32 1.34 11.95
C PHE A 63 1.49 1.34 10.95
N ALA A 64 2.18 0.22 10.82
CA ALA A 64 3.15 -0.03 9.77
C ALA A 64 2.51 -0.85 8.65
N ALA A 65 2.89 -0.59 7.41
CA ALA A 65 2.32 -1.26 6.25
C ALA A 65 3.31 -1.42 5.09
N LYS A 66 3.01 -2.40 4.24
CA LYS A 66 3.51 -2.50 2.86
C LYS A 66 2.40 -2.08 1.92
N ALA A 67 2.60 -1.01 1.17
CA ALA A 67 1.54 -0.43 0.33
C ALA A 67 2.09 0.21 -0.95
N SER A 68 1.26 0.24 -2.01
CA SER A 68 1.62 0.98 -3.22
C SER A 68 1.58 2.49 -2.97
N ALA A 69 2.32 3.26 -3.78
CA ALA A 69 2.28 4.72 -3.67
C ALA A 69 0.86 5.27 -3.83
N LYS A 70 0.06 4.67 -4.73
CA LYS A 70 -1.32 5.08 -4.96
C LYS A 70 -2.21 4.88 -3.73
N ALA A 71 -2.06 3.76 -3.01
CA ALA A 71 -2.80 3.51 -1.78
C ALA A 71 -2.45 4.53 -0.70
N LEU A 72 -1.17 4.89 -0.57
CA LEU A 72 -0.70 5.88 0.39
C LEU A 72 -1.19 7.29 0.06
N GLU A 73 -1.24 7.66 -1.22
CA GLU A 73 -1.87 8.92 -1.67
C GLU A 73 -3.35 8.96 -1.32
N THR A 74 -4.09 7.85 -1.48
CA THR A 74 -5.50 7.78 -1.09
C THR A 74 -5.66 7.97 0.41
N VAL A 75 -4.89 7.26 1.24
CA VAL A 75 -4.90 7.43 2.70
C VAL A 75 -4.56 8.86 3.11
N GLN A 76 -3.58 9.49 2.45
CA GLN A 76 -3.24 10.89 2.70
C GLN A 76 -4.42 11.83 2.36
N ALA A 77 -5.11 11.58 1.26
CA ALA A 77 -6.26 12.37 0.80
C ALA A 77 -7.54 12.15 1.63
N MET A 78 -7.66 11.02 2.33
CA MET A 78 -8.73 10.78 3.31
C MET A 78 -8.58 11.65 4.56
N GLY A 79 -7.38 12.20 4.80
CA GLY A 79 -7.10 13.08 5.92
C GLY A 79 -7.89 14.39 5.82
N SER A 80 -8.98 14.48 6.60
CA SER A 80 -9.75 15.71 6.78
C SER A 80 -9.28 16.42 8.06
N GLU A 81 -10.00 16.24 9.17
CA GLU A 81 -9.64 16.73 10.51
C GLU A 81 -8.39 16.01 11.06
N TYR A 82 -8.23 14.74 10.71
CA TYR A 82 -7.11 13.89 11.16
C TYR A 82 -6.19 13.58 9.99
N VAL A 83 -5.11 14.35 9.87
CA VAL A 83 -4.13 14.20 8.78
C VAL A 83 -3.14 13.10 9.13
N ALA A 84 -3.02 12.11 8.25
CA ALA A 84 -2.00 11.09 8.35
C ALA A 84 -0.61 11.66 8.04
N LEU A 85 0.40 11.29 8.82
CA LEU A 85 1.80 11.45 8.47
C LEU A 85 2.35 10.09 8.01
N ILE A 86 2.89 10.05 6.80
CA ILE A 86 3.39 8.82 6.16
C ILE A 86 4.90 8.95 6.01
N GLU A 87 5.64 8.07 6.69
CA GLU A 87 7.11 8.04 6.67
C GLU A 87 7.61 6.71 6.11
N GLU A 88 8.66 6.74 5.29
CA GLU A 88 9.27 5.50 4.80
C GLU A 88 10.06 4.81 5.90
N ASP A 89 9.87 3.50 6.03
CA ASP A 89 10.60 2.69 6.99
C ASP A 89 12.07 2.55 6.56
N ALA A 90 12.98 2.68 7.51
CA ALA A 90 14.41 2.73 7.26
C ALA A 90 15.16 1.79 8.20
N VAL A 91 16.16 1.10 7.65
CA VAL A 91 17.06 0.26 8.44
C VAL A 91 18.05 1.15 9.18
N VAL A 92 18.09 1.02 10.50
CA VAL A 92 19.10 1.66 11.34
C VAL A 92 20.25 0.69 11.61
N SER A 93 21.49 1.16 11.44
CA SER A 93 22.71 0.39 11.69
C SER A 93 23.53 1.00 12.81
N ILE A 94 24.17 0.15 13.61
CA ILE A 94 25.17 0.59 14.59
C ILE A 94 26.44 0.96 13.83
N ASN A 95 26.91 2.20 13.99
CA ASN A 95 28.25 2.59 13.54
C ASN A 95 29.27 1.96 14.49
N ASN A 96 29.74 0.75 14.18
CA ASN A 96 30.92 0.19 14.83
C ASN A 96 32.11 1.06 14.43
N GLY A 97 32.57 1.95 15.31
CA GLY A 97 33.76 2.79 15.13
C GLY A 97 35.09 2.01 15.08
N GLY A 98 35.10 0.82 14.49
CA GLY A 98 36.30 0.06 14.18
C GLY A 98 36.90 0.59 12.89
N VAL A 99 38.18 0.97 12.97
CA VAL A 99 39.05 1.32 11.84
C VAL A 99 38.80 0.45 10.60
N GLN A 100 38.69 1.14 9.47
CA GLN A 100 38.68 0.57 8.11
C GLN A 100 39.82 -0.42 7.87
#